data_AF-A0A847XRE2-F1
#
_entry.id   AF-A0A847XRE2-F1
#
_cell.length_a   1.000
_cell.length_b   1.000
_cell.length_c   1.000
_cell.angle_alpha   90.00
_cell.angle_beta   90.00
_cell.angle_gamma   90.00
#
_symmetry.space_group_name_H-M   'P 1'
#
loop_
_entity.id
_entity.type
_entity.pdbx_description
1 polymer ?
#
loop_
_entity_poly.entity_id
_entity_poly.type
_entity_poly.pdbx_seq_one_letter_code
_entity_poly.pdbx_strand_id
1 'polypeptide(L)'
;MGTVRDFEDLAIWKMAREIVNQIYSDFRECHDFGFRDQITRAGISVMNNISEGFCRSGDAEFKRFLNISKGSVGEVKNMYYIAEDQQYISGSEALLRRNKSQQLMNSISKFIKYLKTSK
;
A
#
# COMPACT_ATOMS: atom_id res chain seq x y z
N MET A 1 12.13 -4.27 21.75
CA MET A 1 11.30 -3.78 20.64
C MET A 1 10.49 -2.62 21.20
N GLY A 2 10.58 -1.42 20.62
CA GLY A 2 9.80 -0.28 21.12
C GLY A 2 8.32 -0.60 21.11
N THR A 3 7.61 -0.23 22.17
CA THR A 3 6.16 -0.43 22.27
C THR A 3 5.50 0.37 21.14
N VAL A 4 4.93 -0.32 20.15
CA VAL A 4 4.09 0.32 19.13
C VAL A 4 2.90 0.92 19.87
N ARG A 5 2.74 2.24 19.82
CA ARG A 5 1.64 2.94 20.50
C ARG A 5 0.59 3.42 19.52
N ASP A 6 1.00 3.73 18.31
CA ASP A 6 0.12 4.20 17.26
C ASP A 6 0.39 3.52 15.90
N PHE A 7 -0.55 3.64 14.97
CA PHE A 7 -0.38 3.04 13.64
C PHE A 7 0.75 3.71 12.86
N GLU A 8 1.07 4.98 13.17
CA GLU A 8 2.18 5.71 12.56
C GLU A 8 3.53 5.11 12.92
N ASP A 9 3.64 4.34 14.00
CA ASP A 9 4.87 3.63 14.35
C ASP A 9 5.14 2.43 13.43
N LEU A 10 4.10 1.90 12.78
CA LEU A 10 4.18 0.72 11.94
C LEU A 10 4.99 1.01 10.66
N ALA A 11 6.04 0.23 10.44
CA ALA A 11 6.85 0.33 9.21
C ALA A 11 6.00 0.16 7.94
N ILE A 12 5.02 -0.75 7.96
CA ILE A 12 4.09 -0.98 6.84
C ILE A 12 3.23 0.25 6.54
N TRP A 13 2.85 1.04 7.55
CA TRP A 13 2.09 2.27 7.36
C TRP A 13 2.96 3.36 6.74
N LYS A 14 4.20 3.52 7.22
CA LYS A 14 5.16 4.49 6.66
C LYS A 14 5.47 4.20 5.19
N MET A 15 5.65 2.92 4.85
CA MET A 15 5.83 2.48 3.46
C MET A 15 4.59 2.76 2.59
N ALA A 16 3.38 2.48 3.13
CA ALA A 16 2.14 2.79 2.43
C ALA A 16 2.00 4.30 2.15
N ARG A 17 2.36 5.14 3.12
CA ARG A 17 2.37 6.60 2.96
C ARG A 17 3.31 7.08 1.86
N GLU A 18 4.48 6.48 1.75
CA GLU A 18 5.42 6.80 0.67
C GLU A 18 4.84 6.45 -0.71
N ILE A 19 4.21 5.28 -0.84
CA ILE A 19 3.56 4.85 -2.09
C ILE A 19 2.42 5.80 -2.47
N VAL A 20 1.59 6.23 -1.52
CA VAL A 20 0.51 7.19 -1.80
C VAL A 20 1.07 8.50 -2.32
N ASN A 21 2.10 9.06 -1.67
CA ASN A 21 2.75 10.28 -2.13
C ASN A 21 3.34 10.12 -3.55
N GLN A 22 3.90 8.96 -3.86
CA GLN A 22 4.41 8.65 -5.20
C GLN A 22 3.30 8.62 -6.23
N ILE A 23 2.16 8.00 -5.95
CA ILE A 23 1.00 7.99 -6.86
C ILE A 23 0.57 9.43 -7.20
N TYR A 24 0.42 10.28 -6.18
CA TYR A 24 0.06 11.68 -6.41
C TYR A 24 1.11 12.48 -7.18
N SER A 25 2.39 12.16 -7.01
CA SER A 25 3.48 12.81 -7.74
C SER A 25 3.51 12.35 -9.21
N ASP A 26 3.47 11.04 -9.43
CA ASP A 26 3.62 10.41 -10.74
C ASP A 26 2.47 10.77 -11.68
N PHE A 27 1.25 10.91 -11.15
CA PHE A 27 0.05 11.14 -11.95
C PHE A 27 -0.56 12.53 -11.77
N ARG A 28 0.21 13.51 -11.25
CA ARG A 28 -0.26 14.90 -11.09
C ARG A 28 -0.75 15.49 -12.41
N GLU A 29 0.04 15.32 -13.46
CA GLU A 29 -0.21 15.85 -14.81
C GLU A 29 -0.89 14.81 -15.74
N CYS A 30 -1.31 13.67 -15.19
CA CYS A 30 -2.03 12.65 -15.96
C CYS A 30 -3.46 13.12 -16.22
N HIS A 31 -3.83 13.18 -17.51
CA HIS A 31 -5.15 13.61 -17.97
C HIS A 31 -6.16 12.45 -18.13
N ASP A 32 -5.70 11.20 -17.98
CA ASP A 32 -6.60 10.06 -17.82
C ASP A 32 -7.15 10.05 -16.39
N PHE A 33 -8.23 10.81 -16.20
CA PHE A 33 -8.86 10.98 -14.90
C PHE A 33 -9.43 9.68 -14.34
N GLY A 34 -9.84 8.74 -15.21
CA GLY A 34 -10.37 7.44 -14.79
C GLY A 34 -9.28 6.56 -14.20
N PHE A 35 -8.13 6.47 -14.87
CA PHE A 35 -6.95 5.79 -14.36
C PHE A 35 -6.46 6.46 -13.06
N ARG A 36 -6.27 7.79 -13.09
CA ARG A 36 -5.75 8.55 -11.94
C ARG A 36 -6.60 8.37 -10.70
N ASP A 37 -7.92 8.42 -10.83
CA ASP A 37 -8.84 8.21 -9.73
C ASP A 37 -8.76 6.79 -9.16
N GLN A 38 -8.73 5.76 -10.02
CA GLN A 38 -8.63 4.37 -9.59
C GLN A 38 -7.33 4.09 -8.82
N ILE A 39 -6.18 4.51 -9.34
CA ILE A 39 -4.90 4.25 -8.67
C ILE A 39 -4.77 5.04 -7.36
N THR A 40 -5.31 6.25 -7.32
CA THR A 40 -5.33 7.08 -6.11
C THR A 40 -6.19 6.44 -5.03
N ARG A 41 -7.40 5.96 -5.38
CA ARG A 41 -8.27 5.24 -4.44
C ARG A 41 -7.63 3.95 -3.93
N ALA A 42 -7.01 3.16 -4.80
CA ALA A 42 -6.29 1.95 -4.41
C ALA A 42 -5.15 2.28 -3.42
N GLY A 43 -4.34 3.30 -3.71
CA GLY A 43 -3.26 3.77 -2.83
C GLY A 43 -3.76 4.20 -1.45
N ILE A 44 -4.77 5.07 -1.40
CA ILE A 44 -5.38 5.54 -0.14
C ILE A 44 -5.95 4.37 0.66
N SER A 45 -6.61 3.41 -0.01
CA SER A 45 -7.16 2.21 0.62
C SER A 45 -6.08 1.40 1.37
N VAL A 46 -4.85 1.32 0.85
CA VAL A 46 -3.74 0.64 1.55
C VAL A 46 -3.52 1.25 2.93
N MET A 47 -3.34 2.58 2.99
CA MET A 47 -3.09 3.30 4.23
C MET A 47 -4.27 3.23 5.19
N ASN A 48 -5.48 3.48 4.67
CA ASN A 48 -6.70 3.52 5.48
C ASN A 48 -6.95 2.18 6.16
N ASN A 49 -6.81 1.07 5.45
CA ASN A 49 -7.00 -0.25 6.04
C ASN A 49 -5.94 -0.58 7.10
N ILE A 50 -4.68 -0.13 6.95
CA ILE A 50 -3.67 -0.33 8.02
C ILE A 50 -4.05 0.44 9.29
N SER A 51 -4.42 1.71 9.16
CA SER A 51 -4.82 2.56 10.29
C SER A 51 -6.10 2.05 10.95
N GLU A 52 -7.15 1.80 10.16
CA GLU A 52 -8.43 1.31 10.67
C GLU A 52 -8.27 -0.03 11.39
N GLY A 53 -7.54 -0.96 10.78
CA GLY A 53 -7.28 -2.26 11.39
C GLY A 53 -6.52 -2.18 12.70
N PHE A 54 -5.57 -1.26 12.82
CA PHE A 54 -4.81 -1.03 14.06
C PHE A 54 -5.69 -0.43 15.16
N CYS A 55 -6.58 0.50 14.81
CA CYS A 55 -7.52 1.12 15.75
C CYS A 55 -8.64 0.18 16.21
N ARG A 56 -8.81 -0.99 15.56
CA ARG A 56 -9.79 -2.01 15.97
C ARG A 56 -9.24 -2.92 17.06
N SER A 57 -10.15 -3.50 17.84
CA SER A 57 -9.76 -4.42 18.92
C SER A 57 -9.42 -5.81 18.38
N GLY A 58 -8.17 -6.24 18.62
CA GLY A 58 -7.74 -7.63 18.51
C GLY A 58 -7.08 -8.02 17.20
N ASP A 59 -6.11 -8.94 17.30
CA ASP A 59 -5.27 -9.37 16.18
C ASP A 59 -6.04 -10.00 15.02
N ALA A 60 -7.20 -10.60 15.28
CA ALA A 60 -8.01 -11.25 14.24
C ALA A 60 -8.59 -10.20 13.27
N GLU A 61 -9.19 -9.14 13.81
CA GLU A 61 -9.70 -8.02 13.04
C GLU A 61 -8.57 -7.29 12.33
N PHE A 62 -7.46 -7.00 13.04
CA PHE A 62 -6.34 -6.33 12.41
C PHE A 62 -5.77 -7.12 11.21
N LYS A 63 -5.63 -8.45 11.34
CA LYS A 63 -5.22 -9.32 10.21
C LYS A 63 -6.17 -9.23 9.03
N ARG A 64 -7.49 -9.14 9.25
CA ARG A 64 -8.48 -8.98 8.17
C ARG A 64 -8.22 -7.71 7.38
N PHE A 65 -8.08 -6.59 8.06
CA PHE A 65 -7.74 -5.30 7.44
C PHE A 65 -6.39 -5.32 6.72
N LEU A 66 -5.36 -5.94 7.31
CA LEU A 66 -4.06 -6.10 6.65
C LEU A 66 -4.13 -6.94 5.36
N ASN A 67 -5.02 -7.94 5.29
CA ASN A 67 -5.25 -8.66 4.04
C ASN A 67 -5.91 -7.78 2.98
N ILE A 68 -6.85 -6.92 3.36
CA ILE A 68 -7.46 -5.93 2.46
C ILE A 68 -6.38 -4.95 1.96
N SER A 69 -5.57 -4.37 2.86
CA SER A 69 -4.44 -3.52 2.48
C SER A 69 -3.51 -4.21 1.48
N LYS A 70 -3.18 -5.49 1.72
CA LYS A 70 -2.33 -6.26 0.81
C LYS A 70 -2.96 -6.43 -0.58
N GLY A 71 -4.28 -6.63 -0.64
CA GLY A 71 -5.05 -6.65 -1.90
C GLY A 71 -4.92 -5.33 -2.66
N SER A 72 -5.18 -4.20 -1.98
CA SER A 72 -5.05 -2.86 -2.57
C SER A 72 -3.63 -2.52 -3.03
N VAL A 73 -2.57 -2.99 -2.34
CA VAL A 73 -1.19 -2.84 -2.85
C VAL A 73 -0.99 -3.65 -4.14
N GLY A 74 -1.62 -4.82 -4.25
CA GLY A 74 -1.62 -5.63 -5.47
C GLY A 74 -2.26 -4.88 -6.64
N GLU A 75 -3.39 -4.19 -6.41
CA GLU A 75 -4.03 -3.33 -7.41
C GLU A 75 -3.11 -2.18 -7.84
N VAL A 76 -2.50 -1.46 -6.89
CA VAL A 76 -1.52 -0.41 -7.20
C VAL A 76 -0.38 -0.96 -8.07
N LYS A 77 0.17 -2.12 -7.71
CA LYS A 77 1.24 -2.78 -8.49
C LYS A 77 0.77 -3.09 -9.92
N ASN A 78 -0.45 -3.60 -10.08
CA ASN A 78 -1.04 -3.88 -11.39
C ASN A 78 -1.22 -2.60 -12.21
N MET A 79 -1.73 -1.53 -11.60
CA MET A 79 -1.94 -0.27 -12.30
C MET A 79 -0.66 0.41 -12.75
N TYR A 80 0.48 0.16 -12.10
CA TYR A 80 1.78 0.60 -12.62
C TYR A 80 2.24 -0.14 -13.88
N TYR A 81 1.73 -1.35 -14.18
CA TYR A 81 1.91 -1.95 -15.51
C TYR A 81 1.08 -1.17 -16.55
N ILE A 82 -0.18 -0.86 -16.24
CA ILE A 82 -1.04 -0.07 -17.13
C ILE A 82 -0.42 1.31 -17.41
N ALA A 83 0.13 1.97 -16.38
CA ALA A 83 0.81 3.24 -16.53
C ALA A 83 2.05 3.16 -17.45
N GLU A 84 2.80 2.05 -17.40
CA GLU A 84 3.93 1.78 -18.29
C GLU A 84 3.44 1.58 -19.73
N ASP A 85 2.43 0.73 -19.93
CA ASP A 85 1.87 0.40 -21.24
C ASP A 85 1.23 1.60 -21.95
N GLN A 86 0.59 2.49 -21.18
CA GLN A 86 0.01 3.75 -21.68
C GLN A 86 1.02 4.91 -21.70
N GLN A 87 2.29 4.65 -21.36
CA GLN A 87 3.37 5.63 -21.35
C GLN A 87 3.11 6.86 -20.45
N TYR A 88 2.33 6.68 -19.38
CA TYR A 88 2.06 7.74 -18.39
C TYR A 88 3.29 8.05 -17.54
N ILE A 89 4.19 7.07 -17.38
CA ILE A 89 5.49 7.21 -16.71
C ILE A 89 6.53 6.39 -17.47
N SER A 90 7.82 6.60 -17.18
CA SER A 90 8.88 5.78 -17.78
C SER A 90 8.87 4.34 -17.25
N GLY A 91 9.32 3.38 -18.05
CA GLY A 91 9.39 1.97 -17.63
C GLY A 91 10.32 1.73 -16.44
N SER A 92 11.38 2.53 -16.29
CA SER A 92 12.28 2.47 -15.12
C SER A 92 11.57 2.95 -13.85
N GLU A 93 10.78 4.03 -13.92
CA GLU A 93 9.95 4.48 -12.81
C GLU A 93 8.87 3.44 -12.48
N ALA A 94 8.16 2.92 -13.48
CA ALA A 94 7.15 1.88 -13.30
C ALA A 94 7.73 0.63 -12.61
N LEU A 95 8.92 0.18 -13.02
CA LEU A 95 9.63 -0.92 -12.38
C LEU A 95 9.97 -0.61 -10.91
N LEU A 96 10.48 0.60 -10.62
CA LEU A 96 10.77 1.03 -9.26
C LEU A 96 9.51 1.02 -8.38
N ARG A 97 8.39 1.53 -8.88
CA ARG A 97 7.11 1.55 -8.16
C ARG A 97 6.56 0.15 -7.91
N ARG A 98 6.59 -0.73 -8.92
CA ARG A 98 6.20 -2.15 -8.78
C ARG A 98 7.04 -2.87 -7.72
N ASN A 99 8.35 -2.59 -7.65
CA ASN A 99 9.24 -3.16 -6.64
C ASN A 99 8.89 -2.67 -5.23
N LYS A 100 8.61 -1.38 -5.05
CA LYS A 100 8.16 -0.83 -3.76
C LYS A 100 6.83 -1.44 -3.31
N SER A 101 5.86 -1.57 -4.22
CA SER A 101 4.59 -2.25 -3.93
C SER A 101 4.83 -3.71 -3.51
N GLN A 102 5.70 -4.45 -4.20
CA GLN A 102 6.03 -5.83 -3.82
C GLN A 102 6.69 -5.92 -2.44
N GLN A 103 7.59 -4.99 -2.12
CA GLN A 103 8.23 -4.93 -0.79
C GLN A 103 7.19 -4.68 0.31
N LEU A 104 6.20 -3.81 0.08
CA LEU A 104 5.12 -3.59 1.04
C LEU A 104 4.23 -4.83 1.19
N MET A 105 3.83 -5.50 0.11
CA MET A 105 3.05 -6.76 0.19
C MET A 105 3.77 -7.83 1.02
N ASN A 106 5.09 -7.95 0.84
CA ASN A 106 5.92 -8.88 1.59
C ASN A 106 5.99 -8.49 3.08
N SER A 107 6.13 -7.20 3.36
CA SER A 107 6.20 -6.67 4.74
C SER A 107 4.88 -6.86 5.48
N ILE A 108 3.74 -6.58 4.83
CA ILE A 108 2.40 -6.88 5.37
C ILE A 108 2.27 -8.38 5.63
N SER A 109 2.68 -9.24 4.70
CA SER A 109 2.58 -10.69 4.87
C SER A 109 3.43 -11.21 6.05
N LYS A 110 4.64 -10.66 6.22
CA LYS A 110 5.50 -10.96 7.38
C LYS A 110 4.86 -10.49 8.69
N PHE A 111 4.27 -9.30 8.69
CA PHE A 111 3.60 -8.75 9.87
C PHE A 111 2.36 -9.55 10.28
N ILE A 112 1.52 -9.96 9.32
CA ILE A 112 0.40 -10.88 9.56
C ILE A 112 0.86 -12.19 10.20
N LYS A 113 1.99 -12.76 9.74
CA LYS A 113 2.57 -13.98 10.33
C LYS A 113 3.05 -13.73 11.75
N TYR A 114 3.74 -12.62 12.01
CA TYR A 114 4.18 -12.23 13.35
C TYR A 114 3.00 -12.17 14.35
N LEU A 115 1.90 -11.53 13.95
CA LEU A 115 0.67 -11.48 14.76
C LEU A 115 0.03 -12.88 14.99
N LYS A 116 0.37 -13.93 14.23
CA LYS A 116 -0.10 -15.31 14.50
C LYS A 116 0.72 -15.99 15.59
N THR A 117 2.01 -15.66 15.68
CA THR A 117 2.97 -16.31 16.59
C THR A 117 2.98 -15.65 17.97
N SER A 118 2.53 -14.40 18.08
CA SER A 118 2.60 -13.59 19.31
C SER A 118 1.52 -13.90 20.36
N LYS A 119 1.15 -15.16 20.55
CA LYS A 119 0.28 -15.62 21.65
C LYS A 119 1.06 -15.84 22.94
#